data_AF-A0A2E4BR28-F1
#
_entry.id   AF-A0A2E4BR28-F1
#
_cell.length_a   1.000
_cell.length_b   1.000
_cell.length_c   1.000
_cell.angle_alpha   90.00
_cell.angle_beta   90.00
_cell.angle_gamma   90.00
#
_symmetry.space_group_name_H-M   'P 1'
#
loop_
_entity.id
_entity.type
_entity.pdbx_description
1 polymer ?
#
loop_
_entity_poly.entity_id
_entity_poly.type
_entity_poly.pdbx_seq_one_letter_code
_entity_poly.pdbx_strand_id
1 'polypeptide(L)'
;MSLRLEQRREFSRVMIYGSPLIAVVLTLLSGMVMFSILGVNAFDAIYTFFISPISDLSGWAELFVKATPLVLIAIGLSFGFRANVWNIGAEGQLTIGA
;
A
#
# COMPACT_ATOMS: atom_id res chain seq x y z
N MET A 1 5.74 -29.03 22.38
CA MET A 1 4.87 -29.13 21.19
C MET A 1 5.46 -28.22 20.12
N SER A 2 6.06 -28.78 19.06
CA SER A 2 6.75 -27.99 18.03
C SER A 2 5.72 -27.57 16.97
N LEU A 3 5.64 -26.26 16.71
CA LEU A 3 4.86 -25.72 15.59
C LEU A 3 5.53 -26.12 14.28
N ARG A 4 4.84 -26.91 13.45
CA ARG A 4 5.32 -27.31 12.12
C ARG A 4 4.55 -26.51 11.07
N LEU A 5 5.26 -25.69 10.30
CA LEU A 5 4.69 -24.95 9.17
C LEU A 5 4.56 -25.90 7.98
N GLU A 6 3.34 -26.13 7.51
CA GLU A 6 3.04 -26.92 6.32
C GLU A 6 2.45 -26.04 5.22
N GLN A 7 2.87 -26.27 3.98
CA GLN A 7 2.33 -25.55 2.83
C GLN A 7 0.85 -25.93 2.64
N ARG A 8 -0.03 -24.92 2.64
CA ARG A 8 -1.46 -25.14 2.35
C ARG A 8 -1.63 -25.60 0.90
N ARG A 9 -2.35 -26.71 0.71
CA ARG A 9 -2.66 -27.28 -0.61
C ARG A 9 -3.71 -26.48 -1.38
N GLU A 10 -4.63 -25.84 -0.68
CA GLU A 10 -5.70 -25.01 -1.28
C GLU A 10 -5.73 -23.62 -0.66
N PHE A 11 -5.94 -22.62 -1.51
CA PHE A 11 -6.12 -21.24 -1.07
C PHE A 11 -7.47 -21.11 -0.36
N SER A 12 -7.46 -20.51 0.84
CA SER A 12 -8.71 -20.22 1.54
C SER A 12 -9.47 -19.13 0.79
N ARG A 13 -10.66 -19.47 0.27
CA ARG A 13 -11.55 -18.53 -0.41
C ARG A 13 -11.91 -17.32 0.46
N VAL A 14 -12.05 -17.54 1.77
CA VAL A 14 -12.31 -16.47 2.74
C VAL A 14 -11.11 -15.54 2.84
N MET A 15 -9.89 -16.08 2.93
CA MET A 15 -8.68 -15.26 3.09
C MET A 15 -8.26 -14.52 1.81
N ILE A 16 -8.74 -14.94 0.63
CA ILE A 16 -8.54 -14.19 -0.61
C ILE A 16 -9.15 -12.78 -0.50
N TYR A 17 -10.34 -12.67 0.09
CA TYR A 17 -11.02 -11.38 0.29
C TYR A 17 -10.81 -10.79 1.70
N GLY A 18 -10.59 -11.66 2.69
CA GLY A 18 -10.33 -11.25 4.07
C GLY A 18 -8.98 -10.60 4.24
N SER A 19 -7.94 -11.08 3.56
CA SER A 19 -6.58 -10.56 3.74
C SER A 19 -6.42 -9.09 3.30
N PRO A 20 -6.94 -8.63 2.14
CA PRO A 20 -6.86 -7.21 1.78
C PRO A 20 -7.65 -6.33 2.76
N LEU A 21 -8.83 -6.78 3.20
CA LEU A 21 -9.64 -6.02 4.16
C LEU A 21 -8.94 -5.88 5.52
N ILE A 22 -8.39 -6.98 6.05
CA ILE A 22 -7.62 -6.98 7.29
C ILE A 22 -6.40 -6.07 7.14
N ALA A 23 -5.68 -6.13 6.01
CA ALA A 23 -4.54 -5.27 5.76
C ALA A 23 -4.91 -3.78 5.79
N VAL A 24 -6.02 -3.38 5.14
CA VAL A 24 -6.53 -1.99 5.18
C VAL A 24 -6.83 -1.56 6.62
N VAL A 25 -7.57 -2.37 7.38
CA VAL A 25 -7.91 -2.05 8.77
C VAL A 25 -6.66 -1.91 9.63
N LEU A 26 -5.73 -2.85 9.55
CA LEU A 26 -4.47 -2.80 10.30
C LEU A 26 -3.62 -1.60 9.91
N THR A 27 -3.63 -1.20 8.63
CA THR A 27 -2.92 -0.02 8.14
C THR A 27 -3.49 1.25 8.76
N LEU A 28 -4.81 1.40 8.76
CA LEU A 28 -5.49 2.55 9.38
C LEU A 28 -5.22 2.63 10.88
N LEU A 29 -5.33 1.50 11.59
CA LEU A 29 -5.05 1.44 13.03
C LEU A 29 -3.60 1.80 13.34
N SER A 30 -2.65 1.26 12.56
CA SER A 30 -1.23 1.56 12.73
C SER A 30 -0.94 3.04 12.48
N GLY A 31 -1.55 3.63 11.45
CA GLY A 31 -1.45 5.07 11.17
C GLY A 31 -2.02 5.92 12.31
N MET A 32 -3.19 5.57 12.84
CA MET A 32 -3.79 6.28 13.98
C MET A 32 -2.91 6.24 15.23
N VAL A 33 -2.31 5.07 15.53
CA VAL A 33 -1.35 4.94 16.64
C VAL A 33 -0.14 5.84 16.41
N MET A 34 0.43 5.83 15.20
CA MET A 34 1.59 6.65 14.84
C MET A 34 1.29 8.15 14.98
N PHE A 35 0.17 8.64 14.45
CA PHE A 35 -0.22 10.05 14.58
C PHE A 35 -0.49 10.45 16.04
N SER A 36 -1.07 9.55 16.83
CA SER A 36 -1.27 9.79 18.26
C SER A 36 0.05 9.94 19.02
N ILE A 37 1.07 9.12 18.67
CA ILE A 37 2.43 9.22 19.24
C ILE A 37 3.07 10.57 18.88
N LEU A 38 2.79 11.10 17.69
CA LEU A 38 3.27 12.41 17.24
C LEU A 38 2.51 13.60 17.88
N GLY A 39 1.51 13.34 18.73
CA GLY A 39 0.70 14.38 19.36
C GLY A 39 -0.31 15.06 18.44
N VAL A 40 -0.57 14.47 17.26
CA VAL A 40 -1.56 14.96 16.29
C VAL A 40 -2.89 14.22 16.50
N ASN A 41 -4.01 14.89 16.28
CA ASN A 41 -5.31 14.21 16.26
C ASN A 41 -5.32 13.17 15.12
N ALA A 42 -5.35 11.89 15.50
CA ALA A 42 -5.30 10.78 14.57
C ALA A 42 -6.48 10.74 13.59
N PHE A 43 -7.68 11.13 14.02
CA PHE A 43 -8.85 11.15 13.14
C PHE A 43 -8.73 12.23 12.08
N ASP A 44 -8.31 13.44 12.48
CA ASP A 44 -8.07 14.54 11.54
C ASP A 44 -6.96 14.18 10.56
N ALA A 45 -5.87 13.57 11.04
CA ALA A 45 -4.76 13.13 10.17
C ALA A 45 -5.19 12.09 9.13
N ILE A 46 -5.98 11.09 9.54
CA ILE A 46 -6.53 10.09 8.60
C ILE A 46 -7.51 10.74 7.61
N TYR A 47 -8.36 11.65 8.07
CA TYR A 47 -9.27 12.40 7.19
C TYR A 47 -8.49 13.25 6.17
N THR A 48 -7.48 13.98 6.62
CA THR A 48 -6.63 14.81 5.75
C THR A 48 -5.86 13.96 4.76
N PHE A 49 -5.39 12.78 5.14
CA PHE A 49 -4.62 11.90 4.24
C PHE A 49 -5.51 11.22 3.18
N PHE A 50 -6.70 10.74 3.54
CA PHE A 50 -7.53 9.93 2.64
C PHE A 50 -8.69 10.69 1.99
N ILE A 51 -9.29 11.67 2.69
CA ILE A 51 -10.51 12.35 2.23
C ILE A 51 -10.19 13.70 1.59
N SER A 52 -9.31 14.50 2.19
CA SER A 52 -8.95 15.81 1.65
C SER A 52 -8.49 15.76 0.18
N PRO A 53 -7.65 14.80 -0.26
CA PRO A 53 -7.14 14.80 -1.63
C PRO A 53 -8.19 14.45 -2.69
N ILE A 54 -9.31 13.83 -2.32
CA ILE A 54 -10.41 13.53 -3.26
C ILE A 54 -11.56 14.53 -3.17
N SER A 55 -11.45 15.53 -2.29
CA SER A 55 -12.54 16.47 -1.99
C SER A 55 -12.67 17.60 -3.02
N ASP A 56 -11.61 17.92 -3.78
CA ASP A 56 -11.64 18.96 -4.80
C ASP A 56 -10.73 18.64 -5.99
N LEU A 57 -10.85 19.41 -7.06
CA LEU A 57 -10.12 19.19 -8.31
C LEU A 57 -8.59 19.33 -8.15
N SER A 58 -8.14 20.21 -7.25
CA SER A 58 -6.72 20.43 -6.97
C SER A 58 -6.10 19.21 -6.29
N GLY A 59 -6.80 18.62 -5.32
CA GLY A 59 -6.41 17.39 -4.66
C GLY A 59 -6.37 16.21 -5.65
N TRP A 60 -7.35 16.10 -6.54
CA TRP A 60 -7.32 15.10 -7.61
C TRP A 60 -6.10 15.27 -8.51
N ALA A 61 -5.76 16.50 -8.88
CA ALA A 61 -4.57 16.78 -9.68
C ALA A 61 -3.29 16.37 -8.94
N GLU A 62 -3.15 16.72 -7.65
CA GLU A 62 -1.99 16.31 -6.84
C GLU A 62 -1.90 14.79 -6.68
N LEU A 63 -3.02 14.11 -6.46
CA LEU A 63 -3.08 12.64 -6.42
C LEU A 63 -2.53 12.03 -7.70
N PHE A 64 -2.93 12.54 -8.88
CA PHE A 64 -2.40 12.03 -10.14
C PHE A 64 -0.90 12.31 -10.32
N VAL A 65 -0.40 13.48 -9.87
CA VAL A 65 1.04 13.78 -9.89
C VAL A 65 1.82 12.75 -9.09
N LYS A 66 1.34 12.34 -7.91
CA LYS A 66 2.00 11.31 -7.08
C LYS A 66 1.77 9.88 -7.59
N ALA A 67 0.60 9.58 -8.15
CA ALA A 67 0.26 8.26 -8.66
C ALA A 67 0.99 7.91 -9.96
N THR A 68 1.27 8.90 -10.81
CA THR A 68 1.92 8.70 -12.12
C THR A 68 3.24 7.91 -12.03
N PRO A 69 4.25 8.29 -11.22
CA PRO A 69 5.48 7.51 -11.11
C PRO A 69 5.25 6.08 -10.58
N LEU A 70 4.33 5.92 -9.62
CA LEU A 70 4.00 4.58 -9.07
C LEU A 70 3.37 3.67 -10.13
N VAL A 71 2.48 4.20 -10.97
CA VAL A 71 1.85 3.46 -12.07
C VAL A 71 2.90 3.08 -13.13
N LEU A 72 3.81 4.00 -13.48
CA LEU A 72 4.89 3.71 -14.43
C LEU A 72 5.82 2.60 -13.91
N ILE A 73 6.19 2.65 -12.63
CA ILE A 73 6.96 1.61 -11.93
C ILE A 73 6.21 0.27 -12.00
N ALA A 74 4.92 0.24 -11.65
CA ALA A 74 4.11 -0.98 -11.68
C ALA A 74 4.05 -1.60 -13.09
N ILE A 75 3.90 -0.76 -14.13
CA ILE A 75 3.92 -1.20 -15.53
C ILE A 75 5.28 -1.83 -15.88
N GLY A 76 6.39 -1.15 -15.57
CA GLY A 76 7.74 -1.67 -15.84
C GLY A 76 8.01 -3.01 -15.12
N LEU A 77 7.63 -3.10 -13.84
CA LEU A 77 7.76 -4.32 -13.04
C LEU A 77 6.92 -5.48 -13.59
N SER A 78 5.74 -5.20 -14.16
CA SER A 78 4.89 -6.25 -14.74
C SER A 78 5.60 -7.04 -15.85
N PHE A 79 6.44 -6.38 -16.65
CA PHE A 79 7.28 -7.03 -17.66
C PHE A 79 8.39 -7.86 -17.02
N GLY A 80 9.09 -7.30 -16.02
CA GLY A 80 10.17 -8.00 -15.30
C GLY A 80 9.67 -9.28 -14.62
N PHE A 81 8.52 -9.22 -13.96
CA PHE A 81 7.88 -10.39 -13.33
C PHE A 81 7.46 -11.44 -14.34
N ARG A 82 6.91 -11.04 -15.50
CA ARG A 82 6.60 -11.99 -16.59
C ARG A 82 7.85 -12.66 -17.17
N ALA A 83 8.96 -11.94 -17.22
CA ALA A 83 10.24 -12.47 -17.71
C ALA A 83 11.03 -13.25 -16.64
N ASN A 84 10.52 -13.39 -15.41
CA ASN A 84 11.24 -13.94 -14.25
C ASN A 84 12.60 -13.27 -13.99
N VAL A 85 12.70 -11.96 -14.29
CA VAL A 85 13.91 -11.16 -14.05
C VAL A 85 13.82 -10.53 -12.67
N TRP A 86 14.91 -10.65 -11.91
CA TRP A 86 15.04 -10.00 -10.61
C TRP A 86 15.13 -8.47 -10.76
N ASN A 87 14.40 -7.74 -9.92
CA ASN A 87 14.38 -6.28 -9.90
C ASN A 87 14.78 -5.75 -8.52
N ILE A 88 15.19 -4.48 -8.47
CA ILE A 88 15.59 -3.78 -7.23
C ILE A 88 14.41 -3.39 -6.32
N GLY A 89 13.16 -3.69 -6.72
CA GLY A 89 11.94 -3.30 -6.03
C GLY A 89 11.36 -1.95 -6.49
N ALA A 90 10.07 -1.76 -6.24
CA ALA A 90 9.36 -0.51 -6.57
C ALA A 90 9.93 0.70 -5.81
N GLU A 91 10.27 0.54 -4.53
CA GLU A 91 10.87 1.61 -3.72
C GLU A 91 12.24 2.06 -4.25
N GLY A 92 13.08 1.12 -4.70
CA GLY A 92 14.37 1.43 -5.31
C GLY A 92 14.23 2.18 -6.63
N GLN A 93 13.26 1.77 -7.46
CA GLN A 93 12.94 2.48 -8.70
C GLN A 93 12.41 3.89 -8.44
N LEU A 94 11.56 4.07 -7.43
CA LEU A 94 11.05 5.37 -7.04
C LEU A 94 12.16 6.28 -6.49
N THR A 95 13.03 5.77 -5.62
CA THR A 95 14.08 6.56 -4.97
C THR A 95 15.16 7.03 -5.95
N ILE A 96 15.50 6.23 -6.96
CA ILE A 96 16.50 6.60 -7.98
C ILE A 96 15.89 7.49 -9.07
N GLY A 97 14.60 7.33 -9.37
CA GLY A 97 13.92 7.99 -10.48
C GLY A 97 13.11 9.26 -10.12
N ALA A 98 12.87 9.52 -8.84
CA ALA A 98 12.20 10.72 -8.32
C ALA A 98 13.21 11.75 -7.78
#